data_AF-A0A944CXT5-F1
#
_entry.id   AF-A0A944CXT5-F1
#
_cell.length_a   1.000
_cell.length_b   1.000
_cell.length_c   1.000
_cell.angle_alpha   90.00
_cell.angle_beta   90.00
_cell.angle_gamma   90.00
#
_symmetry.space_group_name_H-M   'P 1'
#
loop_
_entity.id
_entity.type
_entity.pdbx_description
1 polymer ?
#
loop_
_entity_poly.entity_id
_entity_poly.type
_entity_poly.pdbx_seq_one_letter_code
_entity_poly.pdbx_strand_id
1 'polypeptide(L)'
;MMNKINFAGIEGKVLQVSPHGNYQVVELSDRITIVGTYSNKFHWPESTDESSGFTSFITYIGLKQQEFSRFRDWVIANNGYFEGDDGTPRQSKRVRRFPLEIKVRGLLAESVVELIHGEIG
;
A
#
# COMPACT_ATOMS: atom_id res chain seq x y z
N MET A 1 -4.90 0.85 -22.75
CA MET A 1 -4.08 0.40 -21.60
C MET A 1 -4.97 0.54 -20.36
N MET A 2 -5.13 -0.52 -19.57
CA MET A 2 -6.02 -0.49 -18.40
C MET A 2 -5.34 0.35 -17.32
N ASN A 3 -5.68 1.65 -17.29
CA ASN A 3 -5.08 2.62 -16.36
C ASN A 3 -5.65 2.53 -14.94
N LYS A 4 -6.57 1.58 -14.72
CA LYS A 4 -7.37 1.46 -13.51
C LYS A 4 -7.46 0.00 -13.10
N ILE A 5 -7.49 -0.23 -11.80
CA ILE A 5 -7.70 -1.54 -11.16
C ILE A 5 -8.67 -1.34 -10.00
N ASN A 6 -9.52 -2.33 -9.74
CA ASN A 6 -10.35 -2.32 -8.55
C ASN A 6 -9.59 -3.04 -7.43
N PHE A 7 -9.43 -2.41 -6.27
CA PHE A 7 -8.81 -2.99 -5.09
C PHE A 7 -9.78 -2.88 -3.92
N ALA A 8 -10.33 -4.00 -3.46
CA ALA A 8 -11.36 -4.04 -2.42
C ALA A 8 -12.49 -2.99 -2.59
N GLY A 9 -12.99 -2.82 -3.83
CA GLY A 9 -14.04 -1.85 -4.16
C GLY A 9 -13.54 -0.44 -4.48
N ILE A 10 -12.28 -0.11 -4.23
CA ILE A 10 -11.67 1.19 -4.56
C ILE A 10 -11.09 1.16 -5.96
N GLU A 11 -11.43 2.16 -6.77
CA GLU A 11 -10.80 2.35 -8.09
C GLU A 11 -9.41 2.98 -7.91
N GLY A 12 -8.37 2.17 -8.11
CA GLY A 12 -6.98 2.59 -8.08
C GLY A 12 -6.42 2.92 -9.46
N LYS A 13 -5.48 3.86 -9.53
CA LYS A 13 -4.75 4.22 -10.75
C LYS A 13 -3.45 3.44 -10.84
N VAL A 14 -3.26 2.70 -11.94
CA VAL A 14 -2.00 1.98 -12.18
C VAL A 14 -0.90 2.99 -12.56
N LEU A 15 0.13 3.11 -11.73
CA LEU A 15 1.27 4.00 -11.94
C LEU A 15 2.40 3.32 -12.72
N GLN A 16 2.59 2.02 -12.48
CA GLN A 16 3.67 1.24 -13.07
C GLN A 16 3.31 -0.24 -13.08
N VAL A 17 3.71 -0.93 -14.14
CA VAL A 17 3.71 -2.39 -14.22
C VAL A 17 5.16 -2.84 -14.34
N SER A 18 5.56 -3.92 -13.66
CA SER A 18 6.91 -4.45 -13.83
C SER A 18 7.11 -5.02 -15.25
N PRO A 19 8.34 -5.06 -15.79
CA PRO A 19 8.59 -5.48 -17.18
C PRO A 19 8.04 -6.86 -17.56
N HIS A 20 7.91 -7.75 -16.57
CA HIS A 20 7.38 -9.10 -16.73
C HIS A 20 5.98 -9.29 -16.16
N GLY A 21 5.29 -8.20 -15.77
CA GLY A 21 3.93 -8.25 -15.25
C GLY A 21 3.79 -8.87 -13.85
N ASN A 22 4.89 -9.13 -13.15
CA ASN A 22 4.86 -9.81 -11.84
C ASN A 22 4.20 -8.96 -10.73
N TYR A 23 4.25 -7.63 -10.85
CA TYR A 23 3.68 -6.72 -9.87
C TYR A 23 3.22 -5.43 -10.53
N GLN A 24 2.27 -4.75 -9.88
CA GLN A 24 1.78 -3.44 -10.25
C GLN A 24 1.88 -2.49 -9.07
N VAL A 25 2.14 -1.22 -9.39
CA VAL A 25 2.15 -0.11 -8.45
C VAL A 25 0.87 0.67 -8.68
N VAL A 26 0.04 0.79 -7.66
CA VAL A 26 -1.31 1.33 -7.76
C VAL A 26 -1.48 2.44 -6.75
N GLU A 27 -1.81 3.63 -7.23
CA GLU A 27 -2.25 4.76 -6.40
C GLU A 27 -3.72 4.56 -6.05
N LEU A 28 -4.03 4.41 -4.76
CA LEU A 28 -5.41 4.28 -4.26
C LEU A 28 -5.95 5.61 -3.74
N SER A 29 -5.08 6.47 -3.21
CA SER A 29 -5.37 7.85 -2.81
C SER A 29 -4.10 8.69 -2.89
N ASP A 30 -4.21 10.00 -2.66
CA ASP A 30 -3.04 10.90 -2.61
C ASP A 30 -1.96 10.43 -1.62
N ARG A 31 -2.35 9.72 -0.54
CA ARG A 31 -1.46 9.23 0.51
C ARG A 31 -1.14 7.73 0.40
N ILE A 32 -2.01 6.94 -0.21
CA ILE A 32 -1.90 5.48 -0.18
C ILE A 32 -1.55 4.95 -1.57
N THR A 33 -0.43 4.25 -1.64
CA THR A 33 -0.02 3.48 -2.82
C THR A 33 0.20 2.04 -2.39
N ILE A 34 -0.25 1.08 -3.19
CA ILE A 34 0.07 -0.32 -2.98
C ILE A 34 0.99 -0.83 -4.08
N VAL A 35 1.77 -1.85 -3.76
CA VAL A 35 2.45 -2.69 -4.74
C VAL A 35 1.86 -4.09 -4.62
N GLY A 36 1.00 -4.45 -5.55
CA GLY A 36 0.35 -5.76 -5.60
C GLY A 36 1.08 -6.71 -6.55
N THR A 37 1.13 -8.00 -6.21
CA THR A 37 1.70 -9.06 -7.04
C THR A 37 0.66 -10.12 -7.34
N TYR A 38 0.74 -10.70 -8.55
CA TYR A 38 -0.13 -11.80 -9.00
C TYR A 38 0.46 -13.18 -8.71
N SER A 39 1.61 -13.23 -8.04
CA SER A 39 2.27 -14.47 -7.64
C SER A 39 3.04 -14.27 -6.35
N ASN A 40 3.18 -15.33 -5.55
CA ASN A 40 3.99 -15.30 -4.35
C ASN A 40 5.49 -15.57 -4.59
N LYS A 41 6.00 -15.29 -5.80
CA LYS A 41 7.43 -15.50 -6.15
C LYS A 41 8.38 -14.71 -5.26
N PHE A 42 7.91 -13.61 -4.68
CA PHE A 42 8.70 -12.76 -3.78
C PHE A 42 8.55 -13.13 -2.31
N HIS A 43 7.84 -14.23 -2.00
CA HIS A 43 7.57 -14.72 -0.64
C HIS A 43 7.03 -13.61 0.29
N TRP A 44 6.12 -12.81 -0.25
CA TRP A 44 5.41 -11.83 0.57
C TRP A 44 4.28 -12.56 1.32
N PRO A 45 3.96 -12.16 2.55
CA PRO A 45 2.77 -12.67 3.22
C PRO A 45 1.55 -12.47 2.32
N GLU A 46 0.76 -13.52 2.18
CA GLU A 46 -0.43 -13.48 1.35
C GLU A 46 -1.51 -12.64 2.03
N SER A 47 -2.04 -11.70 1.25
CA SER A 47 -3.16 -10.84 1.60
C SER A 47 -3.90 -10.64 0.30
N THR A 48 -4.70 -11.66 -0.03
CA THR A 48 -5.34 -11.78 -1.33
C THR A 48 -6.46 -10.76 -1.45
N ASP A 49 -6.56 -10.09 -2.59
CA ASP A 49 -7.73 -9.29 -2.94
C ASP A 49 -8.33 -9.81 -4.25
N GLU A 50 -9.52 -10.42 -4.14
CA GLU A 50 -10.23 -11.01 -5.28
C GLU A 50 -10.57 -9.96 -6.35
N SER A 51 -10.80 -8.71 -5.94
CA SER A 51 -11.21 -7.63 -6.85
C SER A 51 -10.09 -7.20 -7.80
N SER A 52 -8.86 -7.13 -7.30
CA SER A 52 -7.66 -6.81 -8.09
C SER A 52 -7.00 -8.05 -8.71
N GLY A 53 -7.27 -9.23 -8.16
CA GLY A 53 -6.59 -10.48 -8.48
C GLY A 53 -5.19 -10.58 -7.87
N PHE A 54 -4.81 -9.69 -6.95
CA PHE A 54 -3.50 -9.77 -6.28
C PHE A 54 -3.48 -10.92 -5.26
N THR A 55 -2.39 -11.68 -5.27
CA THR A 55 -2.08 -12.71 -4.26
C THR A 55 -1.56 -12.08 -2.96
N SER A 56 -0.78 -11.02 -3.09
CA SER A 56 -0.26 -10.25 -1.96
C SER A 56 0.04 -8.82 -2.37
N PHE A 57 0.15 -7.93 -1.39
CA PHE A 57 0.52 -6.55 -1.62
C PHE A 57 1.32 -5.96 -0.46
N ILE A 58 2.02 -4.87 -0.75
CA ILE A 58 2.70 -4.01 0.22
C ILE A 58 2.07 -2.64 0.16
N THR A 59 1.76 -2.07 1.32
CA THR A 59 1.17 -0.74 1.42
C THR A 59 2.25 0.29 1.70
N TYR A 60 2.21 1.40 0.97
CA TYR A 60 3.03 2.58 1.20
C TYR A 60 2.14 3.72 1.66
N ILE A 61 2.49 4.31 2.80
CA ILE A 61 1.75 5.39 3.42
C ILE A 61 2.62 6.65 3.35
N GLY A 62 2.13 7.68 2.67
CA GLY A 62 2.76 9.00 2.66
C GLY A 62 2.65 9.67 4.02
N LEU A 63 3.68 10.39 4.42
CA LEU A 63 3.80 11.08 5.70
C LEU A 63 4.26 12.52 5.49
N LYS A 64 3.64 13.44 6.21
CA LYS A 64 4.19 14.76 6.53
C LYS A 64 5.12 14.63 7.74
N GLN A 65 5.87 15.69 8.03
CA GLN A 65 6.72 15.71 9.23
C GLN A 65 5.85 15.48 10.48
N GLN A 66 6.35 14.65 11.42
CA GLN A 66 5.74 14.35 12.73
C GLN A 66 4.48 13.45 12.73
N GLU A 67 4.08 12.84 11.61
CA GLU A 67 2.91 11.93 11.58
C GLU A 67 3.25 10.45 11.91
N PHE A 68 4.53 10.10 11.98
CA PHE A 68 4.96 8.70 12.04
C PHE A 68 4.36 7.89 13.21
N SER A 69 4.37 8.43 14.42
CA SER A 69 3.85 7.73 15.60
C SER A 69 2.39 7.32 15.43
N ARG A 70 1.54 8.23 14.95
CA ARG A 70 0.12 7.97 14.67
C ARG A 70 -0.05 6.81 13.69
N PHE A 71 0.67 6.83 12.57
CA PHE A 71 0.54 5.79 11.55
C PHE A 71 1.14 4.46 12.00
N ARG A 72 2.25 4.48 12.74
CA ARG A 72 2.82 3.27 13.34
C ARG A 72 1.82 2.58 14.26
N ASP A 73 1.20 3.35 15.15
CA ASP A 73 0.26 2.82 16.13
C ASP A 73 -1.01 2.28 15.42
N TRP A 74 -1.49 2.98 14.38
CA TRP A 74 -2.57 2.50 13.53
C TRP A 74 -2.22 1.20 12.81
N VAL A 75 -1.01 1.08 12.24
CA VAL A 75 -0.55 -0.13 11.54
C VAL A 75 -0.56 -1.34 12.47
N ILE A 76 -0.03 -1.20 13.68
CA ILE A 76 0.01 -2.27 14.69
C ILE A 76 -1.41 -2.69 15.10
N ALA A 77 -2.32 -1.73 15.26
CA ALA A 77 -3.71 -2.00 15.62
C ALA A 77 -4.50 -2.74 14.52
N ASN A 78 -4.07 -2.65 13.26
CA ASN A 78 -4.79 -3.18 12.10
C ASN A 78 -4.07 -4.35 11.42
N ASN A 79 -3.41 -5.20 12.22
CA ASN A 79 -2.71 -6.42 11.76
C ASN A 79 -1.53 -6.16 10.80
N GLY A 80 -1.17 -4.89 10.60
CA GLY A 80 -0.02 -4.49 9.82
C GLY A 80 1.26 -4.58 10.63
N TYR A 81 2.38 -4.76 9.94
CA TYR A 81 3.68 -4.80 10.57
C TYR A 81 4.77 -4.23 9.66
N PHE A 82 5.93 -3.99 10.27
CA PHE A 82 7.14 -3.50 9.62
C PHE A 82 8.20 -4.60 9.63
N GLU A 83 8.81 -4.89 8.49
CA GLU A 83 9.95 -5.81 8.39
C GLU A 83 11.25 -5.02 8.27
N GLY A 84 12.22 -5.28 9.16
CA GLY A 84 13.49 -4.57 9.18
C GLY A 84 13.31 -3.06 9.38
N ASP A 85 13.75 -2.27 8.41
CA ASP A 85 13.69 -0.80 8.42
C ASP A 85 12.43 -0.22 7.75
N ASP A 86 11.46 -1.06 7.36
CA ASP A 86 10.24 -0.64 6.65
C ASP A 86 9.44 0.46 7.38
N GLY A 87 9.51 0.48 8.71
CA GLY A 87 8.88 1.50 9.57
C GLY A 87 9.69 2.78 9.73
N THR A 88 10.91 2.88 9.23
CA THR A 88 11.68 4.13 9.28
C THR A 88 11.19 5.08 8.18
N PRO A 89 10.68 6.29 8.52
CA PRO A 89 10.26 7.25 7.49
C PRO A 89 11.41 7.56 6.55
N ARG A 90 11.17 7.42 5.24
CA ARG A 90 12.16 7.65 4.19
C ARG A 90 11.61 8.59 3.13
N GLN A 91 12.49 9.17 2.30
CA GLN A 91 12.03 10.01 1.19
C GLN A 91 11.07 9.24 0.27
N SER A 92 9.94 9.87 -0.04
CA SER A 92 8.90 9.26 -0.86
C SER A 92 9.41 8.89 -2.25
N LYS A 93 9.12 7.66 -2.66
CA LYS A 93 9.37 7.13 -4.01
C LYS A 93 8.08 6.70 -4.68
N ARG A 94 7.16 6.13 -3.90
CA ARG A 94 5.85 5.63 -4.34
C ARG A 94 4.76 6.67 -4.11
N VAL A 95 4.74 7.31 -2.94
CA VAL A 95 3.71 8.29 -2.57
C VAL A 95 4.19 9.72 -2.84
N ARG A 96 4.24 10.10 -4.12
CA ARG A 96 4.95 11.31 -4.59
C ARG A 96 4.42 12.66 -4.07
N ARG A 97 3.18 12.69 -3.57
CA ARG A 97 2.57 13.91 -3.01
C ARG A 97 3.03 14.23 -1.59
N PHE A 98 3.72 13.30 -0.94
CA PHE A 98 4.21 13.43 0.42
C PHE A 98 5.73 13.47 0.45
N PRO A 99 6.36 14.20 1.39
CA PRO A 99 7.82 14.25 1.49
C PRO A 99 8.44 12.94 1.98
N LEU A 100 7.71 12.20 2.82
CA LEU A 100 8.15 10.94 3.40
C LEU A 100 7.15 9.82 3.12
N GLU A 101 7.60 8.58 3.15
CA GLU A 101 6.77 7.38 3.12
C GLU A 101 7.27 6.35 4.14
N ILE A 102 6.38 5.46 4.57
CA ILE A 102 6.72 4.20 5.24
C ILE A 102 6.20 3.03 4.43
N LYS A 103 6.83 1.87 4.60
CA LYS A 103 6.44 0.61 3.97
C LYS A 103 5.77 -0.28 5.00
N VAL A 104 4.63 -0.88 4.65
CA VAL A 104 3.81 -1.67 5.57
C VAL A 104 3.44 -3.00 4.91
N ARG A 105 3.46 -4.06 5.71
CA ARG A 105 3.11 -5.44 5.31
C ARG A 105 1.99 -5.97 6.18
N GLY A 106 1.33 -7.03 5.74
CA GLY A 106 0.34 -7.78 6.53
C GLY A 106 -1.02 -7.10 6.72
N LEU A 107 -1.19 -5.86 6.25
CA LEU A 107 -2.51 -5.23 6.19
C LEU A 107 -3.45 -6.06 5.32
N LEU A 108 -4.70 -6.17 5.76
CA LEU A 108 -5.79 -6.71 4.95
C LEU A 108 -6.30 -5.63 3.98
N ALA A 109 -6.93 -6.03 2.88
CA ALA A 109 -7.38 -5.09 1.86
C ALA A 109 -8.42 -4.12 2.43
N GLU A 110 -9.32 -4.62 3.27
CA GLU A 110 -10.30 -3.86 4.03
C GLU A 110 -9.66 -2.82 4.96
N SER A 111 -8.56 -3.15 5.65
CA SER A 111 -7.85 -2.19 6.50
C SER A 111 -7.26 -1.04 5.68
N VAL A 112 -6.78 -1.33 4.46
CA VAL A 112 -6.31 -0.28 3.54
C VAL A 112 -7.47 0.63 3.09
N VAL A 113 -8.65 0.05 2.82
CA VAL A 113 -9.85 0.83 2.49
C VAL A 113 -10.29 1.70 3.66
N GLU A 114 -10.28 1.16 4.88
CA GLU A 114 -10.56 1.91 6.11
C GLU A 114 -9.56 3.05 6.32
N LEU A 115 -8.27 2.82 6.06
CA LEU A 115 -7.25 3.88 6.13
C LEU A 115 -7.54 5.01 5.15
N ILE A 116 -7.99 4.70 3.94
CA ILE A 116 -8.33 5.70 2.92
C ILE A 116 -9.56 6.53 3.35
N HIS A 117 -10.60 5.88 3.89
CA HIS A 117 -11.83 6.57 4.30
C HIS A 117 -11.71 7.31 5.64
N GLY A 118 -10.97 6.74 6.60
CA GLY A 118 -10.74 7.31 7.93
C GLY A 118 -9.86 8.57 7.91
N GLU A 119 -9.23 8.89 6.77
CA GLU A 119 -8.50 10.14 6.56
C GLU A 119 -9.36 11.32 6.12
N ILE A 120 -10.69 11.16 5.99
CA ILE A 120 -11.63 12.28 5.89
C ILE A 120 -12.01 12.76 7.31
N GLY A 121 -10.99 13.11 8.10
CA GLY A 121 -11.11 13.63 9.46
C GLY A 121 -10.09 14.73 9.74
#